data_AF-A0A1V4W1H4-F1
#
_entry.id   AF-A0A1V4W1H4-F1
#
_cell.length_a   1.000
_cell.length_b   1.000
_cell.length_c   1.000
_cell.angle_alpha   90.00
_cell.angle_beta   90.00
_cell.angle_gamma   90.00
#
_symmetry.space_group_name_H-M   'P 1'
#
loop_
_entity.id
_entity.type
_entity.pdbx_description
1 polymer ?
#
loop_
_entity_poly.entity_id
_entity_poly.type
_entity_poly.pdbx_seq_one_letter_code
_entity_poly.pdbx_strand_id
1 'polypeptide(L)'
;MQLGILPCQGACNVGVMTGKVALKFVDNERVNMVCALGLPLGLENVLKMAKTNNSFIALNGCPLKCSSKTLDKIGLTDYEELVLTSDFEIVKNKNYADETKIELVENKVNNIIDNYFINSKE
;
A
#
# COMPACT_ATOMS: atom_id res chain seq x y z
N MET A 1 18.19 -0.99 -2.21
CA MET A 1 16.94 -0.45 -2.78
C MET A 1 15.80 -0.83 -1.85
N GLN A 2 14.89 0.09 -1.55
CA GLN A 2 13.78 -0.10 -0.61
C GLN A 2 12.44 0.22 -1.27
N LEU A 3 11.38 -0.46 -0.86
CA LEU A 3 10.02 -0.29 -1.35
C LEU A 3 9.09 0.05 -0.19
N GLY A 4 8.33 1.14 -0.31
CA GLY A 4 7.36 1.54 0.72
C GLY A 4 5.95 1.04 0.40
N ILE A 5 5.25 0.39 1.33
CA ILE A 5 3.84 0.04 1.16
C ILE A 5 2.97 1.01 1.96
N LEU A 6 2.04 1.69 1.29
CA LEU A 6 1.09 2.61 1.90
C LEU A 6 -0.34 2.03 1.88
N PRO A 7 -0.79 1.35 2.95
CA PRO A 7 -2.17 0.90 3.07
C PRO A 7 -3.11 2.07 3.39
N CYS A 8 -4.28 2.09 2.75
CA CYS A 8 -5.29 3.13 2.97
C CYS A 8 -5.90 3.11 4.39
N GLN A 9 -5.86 1.96 5.11
CA GLN A 9 -6.31 1.78 6.50
C GLN A 9 -7.70 2.41 6.82
N GLY A 10 -8.65 2.32 5.89
CA GLY A 10 -9.99 2.89 6.06
C GLY A 10 -10.95 2.05 6.92
N ALA A 11 -12.03 2.66 7.40
CA ALA A 11 -13.08 2.02 8.21
C ALA A 11 -14.06 1.15 7.39
N CYS A 12 -13.55 0.10 6.73
CA CYS A 12 -14.33 -0.94 6.05
C CYS A 12 -13.50 -2.22 5.85
N ASN A 13 -14.13 -3.32 5.41
CA ASN A 13 -13.46 -4.60 5.14
C ASN A 13 -12.22 -4.44 4.24
N VAL A 14 -12.37 -3.79 3.08
CA VAL A 14 -11.26 -3.55 2.13
C VAL A 14 -10.18 -2.63 2.71
N GLY A 15 -10.54 -1.71 3.60
CA GLY A 15 -9.57 -0.86 4.31
C GLY A 15 -8.71 -1.67 5.29
N VAL A 16 -9.34 -2.55 6.07
CA VAL A 16 -8.65 -3.49 6.98
C VAL A 16 -7.78 -4.47 6.20
N MET A 17 -8.28 -5.02 5.09
CA MET A 17 -7.51 -5.91 4.21
C MET A 17 -6.22 -5.25 3.72
N THR A 18 -6.23 -3.98 3.31
CA THR A 18 -5.00 -3.30 2.87
C THR A 18 -3.90 -3.33 3.94
N GLY A 19 -4.27 -3.13 5.21
CA GLY A 19 -3.33 -3.21 6.32
C GLY A 19 -2.78 -4.62 6.53
N LYS A 20 -3.66 -5.63 6.50
CA LYS A 20 -3.28 -7.05 6.66
C LYS A 20 -2.34 -7.53 5.56
N VAL A 21 -2.69 -7.22 4.30
CA VAL A 21 -1.86 -7.56 3.13
C VAL A 21 -0.50 -6.89 3.24
N ALA A 22 -0.44 -5.59 3.59
CA ALA A 22 0.84 -4.91 3.74
C ALA A 22 1.72 -5.54 4.84
N LEU A 23 1.14 -5.89 5.99
CA LEU A 23 1.87 -6.53 7.08
C LEU A 23 2.44 -7.92 6.73
N LYS A 24 1.87 -8.62 5.75
CA LYS A 24 2.39 -9.90 5.27
C LYS A 24 3.77 -9.77 4.59
N PHE A 25 4.05 -8.62 3.97
CA PHE A 25 5.25 -8.41 3.15
C PHE A 25 6.30 -7.50 3.79
N VAL A 26 5.94 -6.73 4.81
CA VAL A 26 6.86 -5.79 5.47
C VAL A 26 7.89 -6.56 6.28
N ASP A 27 9.18 -6.35 5.95
CA ASP A 27 10.34 -6.92 6.65
C ASP A 27 11.16 -5.86 7.40
N ASN A 28 10.82 -4.57 7.23
CA ASN A 28 11.55 -3.41 7.79
C ASN A 28 13.02 -3.29 7.33
N GLU A 29 13.37 -3.96 6.24
CA GLU A 29 14.70 -3.88 5.63
C GLU A 29 14.61 -3.44 4.17
N ARG A 30 13.88 -4.21 3.36
CA ARG A 30 13.66 -3.99 1.93
C ARG A 30 12.25 -3.52 1.62
N VAL A 31 11.27 -4.01 2.36
CA VAL A 31 9.87 -3.63 2.23
C VAL A 31 9.42 -2.99 3.54
N ASN A 32 9.10 -1.69 3.48
CA ASN A 32 8.79 -0.88 4.65
C ASN A 32 7.33 -0.47 4.66
N MET A 33 6.70 -0.46 5.84
CA MET A 33 5.39 0.16 5.99
C MET A 33 5.53 1.68 6.03
N VAL A 34 4.67 2.38 5.28
CA VAL A 34 4.60 3.84 5.29
C VAL A 34 3.37 4.31 6.07
N CYS A 35 3.56 5.27 6.97
CA CYS A 35 2.53 5.70 7.89
C CYS A 35 1.39 6.46 7.18
N ALA A 36 0.20 5.83 7.12
CA ALA A 36 -0.99 6.36 6.44
C ALA A 36 -1.51 7.68 6.99
N LEU A 37 -1.39 7.90 8.31
CA LEU A 37 -1.84 9.15 8.95
C LEU A 37 -0.74 10.21 9.01
N GLY A 38 0.51 9.80 9.22
CA GLY A 38 1.63 10.74 9.39
C GLY A 38 2.04 11.44 8.10
N LEU A 39 1.96 10.74 6.96
CA LEU A 39 2.25 11.31 5.64
C LEU A 39 1.37 12.52 5.29
N PRO A 40 0.03 12.42 5.28
CA PRO A 40 -0.83 13.53 4.87
C PRO A 40 -0.82 14.69 5.87
N LEU A 41 -0.42 14.44 7.13
CA LEU A 41 -0.18 15.46 8.15
C LEU A 41 1.15 16.19 7.97
N GLY A 42 2.02 15.73 7.07
CA GLY A 42 3.31 16.35 6.81
C GLY A 42 4.28 16.24 8.00
N LEU A 43 4.15 15.21 8.83
CA LEU A 43 5.05 15.02 9.98
C LEU A 43 6.48 14.80 9.49
N GLU A 44 7.39 15.70 9.86
CA GLU A 44 8.73 15.78 9.27
C GLU A 44 9.51 14.46 9.35
N ASN A 45 9.50 13.80 10.52
CA ASN A 45 10.19 12.51 10.70
C ASN A 45 9.56 11.39 9.86
N VAL A 46 8.23 11.41 9.68
CA VAL A 46 7.52 10.45 8.83
C VAL A 46 7.85 10.67 7.36
N LEU A 47 7.91 11.93 6.91
CA LEU A 47 8.30 12.28 5.55
C LEU A 47 9.74 11.87 5.25
N LYS A 48 10.68 12.13 6.18
CA LYS A 48 12.08 11.70 6.05
C LYS A 48 12.19 10.19 5.92
N MET A 49 11.48 9.44 6.75
CA MET A 49 11.48 7.98 6.70
C MET A 49 10.79 7.43 5.44
N ALA A 50 9.69 8.03 4.99
CA ALA A 50 9.05 7.62 3.74
C ALA A 50 10.01 7.78 2.54
N LYS A 51 10.78 8.87 2.49
CA LYS A 51 11.75 9.19 1.43
C LYS A 51 12.99 8.29 1.39
N THR A 52 13.18 7.38 2.35
CA THR A 52 14.25 6.36 2.24
C THR A 52 13.87 5.27 1.23
N ASN A 53 12.59 5.11 0.94
CA ASN A 53 12.10 4.19 -0.08
C ASN A 53 12.28 4.80 -1.47
N ASN A 54 12.67 3.97 -2.44
CA ASN A 54 12.92 4.42 -3.81
C ASN A 54 11.61 4.48 -4.63
N SER A 55 10.69 3.55 -4.38
CA SER A 55 9.34 3.50 -5.00
C SER A 55 8.32 3.04 -3.95
N PHE A 56 7.04 3.07 -4.28
CA PHE A 56 5.96 2.72 -3.37
C PHE A 56 4.90 1.78 -3.99
N ILE A 57 4.13 1.14 -3.12
CA ILE A 57 2.85 0.51 -3.46
C ILE A 57 1.73 1.30 -2.78
N ALA A 58 0.87 1.93 -3.57
CA ALA A 58 -0.33 2.59 -3.10
C ALA A 58 -1.47 1.56 -3.00
N LEU A 59 -1.65 0.97 -1.82
CA LEU A 59 -2.65 -0.07 -1.60
C LEU A 59 -3.97 0.53 -1.12
N ASN A 60 -4.90 0.72 -2.07
CA ASN A 60 -6.19 1.36 -1.82
C ASN A 60 -7.31 0.33 -1.65
N GLY A 61 -8.13 0.51 -0.62
CA GLY A 61 -9.29 -0.34 -0.42
C GLY A 61 -10.44 -0.07 -1.42
N CYS A 62 -10.61 1.17 -1.88
CA CYS A 62 -11.78 1.58 -2.66
C CYS A 62 -11.47 2.75 -3.63
N PRO A 63 -12.42 3.16 -4.50
CA PRO A 63 -12.18 4.14 -5.56
C PRO A 63 -11.83 5.55 -5.08
N LEU A 64 -11.88 5.82 -3.77
CA LEU A 64 -11.42 7.09 -3.20
C LEU A 64 -9.91 7.28 -3.35
N LYS A 65 -9.14 6.19 -3.48
CA LYS A 65 -7.68 6.19 -3.73
C LYS A 65 -6.89 7.02 -2.71
N CYS A 66 -7.19 6.87 -1.42
CA CYS A 66 -6.60 7.71 -0.38
C CYS A 66 -5.08 7.57 -0.28
N SER A 67 -4.52 6.37 -0.48
CA SER A 67 -3.07 6.15 -0.46
C SER A 67 -2.40 6.87 -1.62
N SER A 68 -2.89 6.69 -2.84
CA SER A 68 -2.34 7.34 -4.04
C SER A 68 -2.37 8.86 -3.92
N LYS A 69 -3.54 9.41 -3.57
CA LYS A 69 -3.70 10.86 -3.35
C LYS A 69 -2.78 11.40 -2.26
N THR A 70 -2.50 10.59 -1.24
CA THR A 70 -1.57 10.98 -0.16
C THR A 70 -0.15 11.08 -0.69
N LEU A 71 0.32 10.07 -1.44
CA LEU A 71 1.63 10.04 -2.08
C LEU A 71 1.80 11.19 -3.09
N ASP A 72 0.81 11.41 -3.96
CA ASP A 72 0.80 12.50 -4.93
C ASP A 72 0.93 13.87 -4.23
N LYS A 73 0.13 14.09 -3.17
CA LYS A 73 0.10 15.36 -2.44
C LYS A 73 1.46 15.75 -1.83
N ILE A 74 2.29 14.77 -1.50
CA ILE A 74 3.61 14.99 -0.91
C ILE A 74 4.76 14.82 -1.92
N GLY A 75 4.43 14.65 -3.20
CA GLY A 75 5.41 14.55 -4.30
C GLY A 75 6.13 13.21 -4.40
N LEU A 76 5.56 12.14 -3.83
CA LEU A 76 6.08 10.78 -3.98
C LEU A 76 5.30 10.06 -5.10
N THR A 77 5.64 10.32 -6.36
CA THR A 77 4.82 9.89 -7.52
C THR A 77 5.27 8.58 -8.16
N ASP A 78 6.40 8.00 -7.74
CA ASP A 78 6.86 6.70 -8.21
C ASP A 78 6.20 5.59 -7.39
N TYR A 79 5.05 5.09 -7.86
CA TYR A 79 4.35 4.00 -7.21
C TYR A 79 3.48 3.16 -8.14
N GLU A 80 3.32 1.90 -7.78
CA GLU A 80 2.29 1.02 -8.33
C GLU A 80 0.97 1.21 -7.55
N GLU A 81 -0.14 1.39 -8.27
CA GLU A 81 -1.47 1.56 -7.69
C GLU A 81 -2.26 0.26 -7.72
N LEU A 82 -2.87 -0.09 -6.58
CA LEU A 82 -3.90 -1.13 -6.50
C LEU A 82 -5.17 -0.59 -5.83
N VAL A 83 -6.33 -1.00 -6.33
CA VAL A 83 -7.64 -0.67 -5.80
C VAL A 83 -8.47 -1.95 -5.63
N LEU A 84 -8.58 -2.44 -4.39
CA LEU A 84 -9.16 -3.75 -4.07
C LEU A 84 -10.55 -3.98 -4.68
N THR A 85 -11.41 -2.96 -4.64
CA THR A 85 -12.78 -3.06 -5.17
C THR A 85 -12.85 -3.24 -6.68
N SER A 86 -12.02 -2.53 -7.45
CA SER A 86 -12.08 -2.56 -8.93
C SER A 86 -11.22 -3.67 -9.52
N ASP A 87 -10.07 -3.92 -8.92
CA ASP A 87 -9.06 -4.80 -9.52
C ASP A 87 -9.34 -6.28 -9.21
N PHE A 88 -10.10 -6.54 -8.15
CA PHE A 88 -10.41 -7.90 -7.67
C PHE A 88 -11.91 -8.13 -7.45
N GLU A 89 -12.76 -7.14 -7.76
CA GLU A 89 -14.21 -7.18 -7.56
C GLU A 89 -14.59 -7.58 -6.12
N ILE A 90 -13.93 -6.96 -5.12
CA ILE A 90 -14.23 -7.16 -3.70
C ILE A 90 -15.29 -6.14 -3.28
N VAL A 91 -16.41 -6.62 -2.74
CA VAL A 91 -17.50 -5.75 -2.30
C VAL A 91 -17.14 -5.07 -0.98
N LYS A 92 -17.08 -3.73 -0.99
CA LYS A 92 -16.90 -2.94 0.22
C LYS A 92 -18.11 -3.08 1.15
N ASN A 93 -17.87 -3.41 2.41
CA ASN A 93 -18.89 -3.52 3.45
C ASN A 93 -18.33 -3.18 4.85
N LYS A 94 -19.20 -3.24 5.88
CA LYS A 94 -18.87 -2.91 7.28
C LYS A 94 -18.47 -4.12 8.14
N ASN A 95 -18.42 -5.33 7.57
CA ASN A 95 -17.88 -6.48 8.27
C ASN A 95 -16.35 -6.45 8.21
N TYR A 96 -15.71 -5.88 9.23
CA TYR A 96 -14.24 -5.73 9.27
C TYR A 96 -13.46 -7.06 9.23
N ALA A 97 -14.11 -8.19 9.53
CA ALA A 97 -13.52 -9.52 9.46
C ALA A 97 -13.68 -10.19 8.09
N ASP A 98 -14.41 -9.58 7.16
CA ASP A 98 -14.51 -10.09 5.79
C ASP A 98 -13.18 -9.89 5.05
N GLU A 99 -12.57 -11.02 4.65
CA GLU A 99 -11.32 -11.10 3.91
C GLU A 99 -11.51 -11.80 2.56
N THR A 100 -12.72 -11.76 2.02
CA THR A 100 -13.05 -12.39 0.75
C THR A 100 -12.05 -11.98 -0.33
N LYS A 101 -11.43 -12.97 -0.99
CA LYS A 101 -10.42 -12.82 -2.04
C LYS A 101 -9.10 -12.15 -1.59
N ILE A 102 -8.78 -12.08 -0.29
CA ILE A 102 -7.52 -11.48 0.19
C ILE A 102 -6.28 -12.12 -0.48
N GLU A 103 -6.30 -13.43 -0.71
CA GLU A 103 -5.20 -14.15 -1.37
C GLU A 103 -4.89 -13.62 -2.78
N LEU A 104 -5.90 -13.16 -3.54
CA LEU A 104 -5.67 -12.57 -4.86
C LEU A 104 -4.90 -11.26 -4.76
N VAL A 105 -5.22 -10.46 -3.74
CA VAL A 105 -4.53 -9.20 -3.44
C VAL A 105 -3.10 -9.47 -3.03
N GLU A 106 -2.88 -10.44 -2.15
CA GLU A 106 -1.55 -10.86 -1.70
C GLU A 106 -0.69 -11.35 -2.87
N ASN A 107 -1.23 -12.20 -3.74
CA ASN A 107 -0.52 -12.69 -4.92
C ASN A 107 -0.13 -11.55 -5.87
N LYS A 108 -1.02 -10.57 -6.08
CA LYS A 108 -0.72 -9.40 -6.91
C LYS A 108 0.36 -8.52 -6.28
N VAL A 109 0.30 -8.28 -4.97
CA VAL A 109 1.32 -7.52 -4.24
C VAL A 109 2.67 -8.23 -4.28
N ASN A 110 2.70 -9.56 -4.09
CA ASN A 110 3.92 -10.35 -4.20
C ASN A 110 4.57 -10.19 -5.59
N ASN A 111 3.77 -10.30 -6.66
CA ASN A 111 4.29 -10.13 -8.02
C ASN A 111 4.86 -8.73 -8.27
N ILE A 112 4.26 -7.67 -7.72
CA ILE A 112 4.80 -6.31 -7.81
C ILE A 112 6.15 -6.22 -7.10
N ILE A 113 6.23 -6.77 -5.89
CA ILE A 113 7.46 -6.79 -5.08
C ILE A 113 8.58 -7.55 -5.82
N ASP A 114 8.27 -8.75 -6.34
CA ASP A 114 9.23 -9.57 -7.06
C ASP A 114 9.74 -8.86 -8.32
N ASN A 115 8.84 -8.32 -9.14
CA ASN A 115 9.20 -7.58 -10.35
C ASN A 115 10.08 -6.37 -10.04
N TYR A 116 9.76 -5.62 -8.99
CA TYR A 116 10.56 -4.47 -8.55
C TYR A 116 12.00 -4.87 -8.21
N PHE A 117 12.18 -5.96 -7.44
CA PHE A 117 13.51 -6.41 -7.06
C PHE A 117 14.26 -7.17 -8.18
N ILE A 118 13.56 -7.77 -9.15
CA ILE A 118 14.19 -8.33 -10.36
C ILE A 118 14.78 -7.20 -11.21
N ASN A 119 13.98 -6.20 -11.56
CA ASN A 119 14.39 -5.09 -12.42
C ASN A 119 15.50 -4.21 -11.83
N SER A 120 15.73 -4.30 -10.52
CA SER A 120 16.78 -3.55 -9.83
C SER A 120 18.17 -4.19 -9.82
N LYS A 121 18.26 -5.43 -10.31
CA LYS A 121 19.53 -6.18 -10.42
C LYS A 121 20.18 -6.03 -11.79
N GLU A 122 19.47 -5.44 -12.75
CA GLU A 122 19.96 -5.04 -14.07
C GLU A 122 20.52 -3.61 -14.01
#